data_AF-A0A1Y1VCD8-F1
#
_entry.id   AF-A0A1Y1VCD8-F1
#
_cell.length_a   1.000
_cell.length_b   1.000
_cell.length_c   1.000
_cell.angle_alpha   90.00
_cell.angle_beta   90.00
_cell.angle_gamma   90.00
#
_symmetry.space_group_name_H-M   'P 1'
#
loop_
_entity.id
_entity.type
_entity.pdbx_description
1 polymer ?
#
loop_
_entity_poly.entity_id
_entity_poly.type
_entity_poly.pdbx_seq_one_letter_code
_entity_poly.pdbx_strand_id
1 'polypeptide(L)'
;MVHARNSFYIIGIKRSEQDKDFDQETYDVQQSIVELVNDRMNTIYDIISKNVVSYGEKDAIIKELYETLPLPKDSKFLFINNNRPKSNFKPNPNSRINYISINSKLVKYVCPVLNYYTIKAYLSDTIVKQVEQLPNIIYCEESKSEKLY
;
A
#
# COMPACT_ATOMS: atom_id res chain seq x y z
N MET A 1 9.03 -13.70 -25.87
CA MET A 1 8.33 -13.63 -24.57
C MET A 1 8.34 -12.17 -24.14
N VAL A 2 7.19 -11.58 -23.86
CA VAL A 2 7.14 -10.26 -23.21
C VAL A 2 7.39 -10.53 -21.73
N HIS A 3 8.59 -10.22 -21.25
CA HIS A 3 8.82 -10.17 -19.81
C HIS A 3 7.97 -9.01 -19.27
N ALA A 4 7.04 -9.29 -18.35
CA ALA A 4 6.33 -8.22 -17.65
C ALA A 4 7.38 -7.31 -17.00
N ARG A 5 7.26 -5.99 -17.19
CA ARG A 5 8.16 -5.06 -16.51
C ARG A 5 7.64 -4.92 -15.07
N ASN A 6 8.56 -5.02 -14.13
CA ASN A 6 8.29 -4.72 -12.73
C ASN A 6 8.81 -3.31 -12.45
N SER A 7 8.00 -2.49 -11.81
CA SER A 7 8.41 -1.14 -11.45
C SER A 7 7.71 -0.71 -10.16
N PHE A 8 8.19 0.38 -9.59
CA PHE A 8 7.45 1.02 -8.52
C PHE A 8 6.39 1.96 -9.09
N TYR A 9 5.23 1.98 -8.47
CA TYR A 9 4.11 2.85 -8.81
C TYR A 9 3.74 3.71 -7.60
N ILE A 10 3.40 4.97 -7.85
CA ILE A 10 2.78 5.87 -6.87
C ILE A 10 1.26 5.74 -7.03
N ILE A 11 0.59 5.47 -5.93
CA ILE A 11 -0.85 5.20 -5.91
C ILE A 11 -1.51 6.22 -4.99
N GLY A 12 -2.49 6.94 -5.51
CA GLY A 12 -3.34 7.84 -4.74
C GLY A 12 -4.57 7.11 -4.21
N ILE A 13 -4.83 7.22 -2.90
CA ILE A 13 -5.96 6.61 -2.21
C ILE A 13 -6.81 7.70 -1.56
N LYS A 14 -8.06 7.81 -1.96
CA LYS A 14 -9.00 8.85 -1.50
C LYS A 14 -10.22 8.22 -0.82
N ARG A 15 -10.45 8.60 0.44
CA ARG A 15 -11.59 8.11 1.23
C ARG A 15 -12.89 8.78 0.81
N SER A 16 -12.90 10.10 0.71
CA SER A 16 -14.08 10.89 0.39
C SER A 16 -13.73 12.16 -0.39
N GLU A 17 -14.65 12.63 -1.23
CA GLU A 17 -14.56 13.94 -1.88
C GLU A 17 -14.79 15.11 -0.90
N GLN A 18 -15.43 14.84 0.24
CA GLN A 18 -15.73 15.86 1.24
C GLN A 18 -14.62 16.03 2.29
N ASP A 19 -13.63 15.13 2.30
CA ASP A 19 -12.47 15.29 3.17
C ASP A 19 -11.69 16.54 2.74
N LYS A 20 -11.28 17.32 3.73
CA LYS A 20 -10.31 18.41 3.62
C LYS A 20 -8.91 17.85 3.49
N ASP A 21 -7.95 18.76 3.39
CA ASP A 21 -6.54 18.41 3.50
C ASP A 21 -6.27 17.59 4.76
N PHE A 22 -5.52 16.50 4.64
CA PHE A 22 -5.30 15.54 5.72
C PHE A 22 -4.82 16.22 7.02
N ASP A 23 -3.87 17.14 6.91
CA ASP A 23 -3.29 17.84 8.07
C ASP A 23 -4.26 18.88 8.70
N GLN A 24 -5.37 19.20 8.02
CA GLN A 24 -6.45 20.10 8.48
C GLN A 24 -7.69 19.33 8.97
N GLU A 25 -7.69 18.01 8.82
CA GLU A 25 -8.79 17.15 9.26
C GLU A 25 -8.80 16.91 10.77
N THR A 26 -9.96 16.48 11.27
CA THR A 26 -10.05 16.03 12.66
C THR A 26 -9.26 14.74 12.86
N TYR A 27 -8.86 14.46 14.10
CA TYR A 27 -8.15 13.23 14.43
C TYR A 27 -8.91 11.97 13.98
N ASP A 28 -10.23 11.93 14.18
CA ASP A 28 -11.06 10.77 13.82
C ASP A 28 -11.13 10.57 12.31
N VAL A 29 -11.20 11.66 11.54
CA VAL A 29 -11.15 11.61 10.07
C VAL A 29 -9.77 11.17 9.60
N GLN A 30 -8.69 11.72 10.16
CA GLN A 30 -7.33 11.27 9.86
C GLN A 30 -7.15 9.77 10.15
N GLN A 31 -7.65 9.27 11.28
CA GLN A 31 -7.60 7.84 11.61
C GLN A 31 -8.37 7.00 10.60
N SER A 32 -9.56 7.45 10.19
CA SER A 32 -10.36 6.76 9.18
C SER A 32 -9.67 6.73 7.80
N ILE A 33 -8.94 7.79 7.44
CA ILE A 33 -8.14 7.84 6.21
C ILE A 33 -7.00 6.83 6.28
N VAL A 34 -6.21 6.83 7.37
CA VAL A 34 -5.05 5.91 7.48
C VAL A 34 -5.48 4.45 7.64
N GLU A 35 -6.63 4.17 8.26
CA GLU A 35 -7.24 2.84 8.29
C GLU A 35 -7.58 2.35 6.88
N LEU A 36 -8.29 3.17 6.08
CA LEU A 36 -8.59 2.83 4.69
C LEU A 36 -7.31 2.59 3.87
N VAL A 37 -6.30 3.44 4.04
CA VAL A 37 -5.02 3.31 3.34
C VAL A 37 -4.35 2.00 3.72
N ASN A 38 -4.27 1.66 5.00
CA ASN A 38 -3.71 0.39 5.47
C ASN A 38 -4.49 -0.82 4.90
N ASP A 39 -5.82 -0.72 4.82
CA ASP A 39 -6.65 -1.76 4.22
C ASP A 39 -6.38 -1.94 2.72
N ARG A 40 -6.25 -0.84 1.96
CA ARG A 40 -5.88 -0.90 0.54
C ARG A 40 -4.46 -1.41 0.32
N MET A 41 -3.52 -1.05 1.20
CA MET A 41 -2.16 -1.62 1.17
C MET A 41 -2.19 -3.14 1.38
N ASN A 42 -3.02 -3.66 2.29
CA ASN A 42 -3.22 -5.11 2.45
C ASN A 42 -3.82 -5.74 1.19
N THR A 43 -4.83 -5.12 0.57
CA THR A 43 -5.41 -5.61 -0.70
C THR A 43 -4.37 -5.66 -1.81
N ILE A 44 -3.55 -4.62 -1.96
CA ILE A 44 -2.48 -4.57 -2.96
C ILE A 44 -1.42 -5.64 -2.65
N TYR A 45 -1.06 -5.83 -1.38
CA TYR A 45 -0.12 -6.88 -0.97
C TYR A 45 -0.61 -8.29 -1.34
N ASP A 46 -1.90 -8.56 -1.14
CA ASP A 46 -2.55 -9.81 -1.53
C ASP A 46 -2.62 -10.00 -3.06
N ILE A 47 -2.85 -8.93 -3.83
CA ILE A 47 -2.76 -8.99 -5.30
C ILE A 47 -1.33 -9.35 -5.73
N ILE A 48 -0.32 -8.72 -5.13
CA ILE A 48 1.10 -9.01 -5.42
C ILE A 48 1.41 -10.48 -5.11
N SER A 49 1.00 -10.99 -3.95
CA SER A 49 1.26 -12.37 -3.53
C SER A 49 0.60 -13.40 -4.45
N LYS A 50 -0.66 -13.17 -4.85
CA LYS A 50 -1.40 -14.04 -5.78
C LYS A 50 -0.82 -14.06 -7.19
N ASN A 51 -0.10 -13.02 -7.58
CA ASN A 51 0.49 -12.87 -8.91
C ASN A 51 2.03 -12.95 -8.87
N VAL A 52 2.63 -13.56 -7.85
CA VAL A 52 4.10 -13.63 -7.66
C VAL A 52 4.84 -14.18 -8.88
N VAL A 53 4.22 -15.10 -9.63
CA VAL A 53 4.78 -15.68 -10.86
C VAL A 53 5.09 -14.61 -11.92
N SER A 54 4.32 -13.52 -11.96
CA SER A 54 4.52 -12.41 -12.91
C SER A 54 5.82 -11.63 -12.72
N TYR A 55 6.45 -11.74 -11.54
CA TYR A 55 7.66 -11.01 -11.18
C TYR A 55 8.96 -11.74 -11.56
N GLY A 56 8.90 -13.06 -11.77
CA GLY A 56 10.06 -13.91 -12.04
C GLY A 56 10.86 -14.31 -10.79
N GLU A 57 11.39 -15.53 -10.79
CA GLU A 57 11.98 -16.19 -9.59
C GLU A 57 13.20 -15.48 -8.98
N LYS A 58 13.87 -14.60 -9.73
CA LYS A 58 15.12 -13.94 -9.30
C LYS A 58 14.91 -12.51 -8.78
N ASP A 59 13.68 -12.03 -8.71
CA ASP A 59 13.42 -10.69 -8.21
C ASP A 59 13.68 -10.65 -6.68
N ALA A 60 14.65 -9.84 -6.26
CA ALA A 60 15.05 -9.78 -4.86
C ALA A 60 13.99 -9.09 -3.98
N ILE A 61 13.10 -8.28 -4.57
CA ILE A 61 12.09 -7.52 -3.83
C ILE A 61 10.94 -8.45 -3.40
N ILE A 62 10.57 -9.42 -4.24
CA ILE A 62 9.51 -10.39 -3.91
C ILE A 62 9.93 -11.41 -2.84
N LYS A 63 11.22 -11.46 -2.45
CA LYS A 63 11.69 -12.32 -1.35
C LYS A 63 10.96 -12.06 -0.04
N GLU A 64 10.53 -10.82 0.18
CA GLU A 64 9.72 -10.44 1.34
C GLU A 64 8.44 -11.28 1.46
N LEU A 65 7.80 -11.66 0.35
CA LEU A 65 6.60 -12.48 0.38
C LEU A 65 6.87 -13.84 1.02
N TYR A 66 8.02 -14.46 0.73
CA TYR A 66 8.39 -15.76 1.30
C TYR A 66 8.78 -15.67 2.78
N GLU A 67 9.22 -14.50 3.24
CA GLU A 67 9.61 -14.25 4.63
C GLU A 67 8.42 -13.87 5.53
N THR A 68 7.35 -13.35 4.93
CA THR A 68 6.23 -12.74 5.67
C THR A 68 4.91 -13.50 5.53
N LEU A 69 4.77 -14.38 4.55
CA LEU A 69 3.57 -15.18 4.31
C LEU A 69 3.80 -16.66 4.62
N PRO A 70 2.73 -17.42 4.95
CA PRO A 70 1.34 -16.97 5.09
C PRO A 70 1.09 -16.19 6.39
N LEU A 71 0.12 -15.26 6.34
CA LEU A 71 -0.40 -14.65 7.56
C LEU A 71 -1.28 -15.65 8.33
N PRO A 72 -1.32 -15.56 9.68
CA PRO A 72 -2.30 -16.28 10.47
C PRO A 72 -3.73 -15.95 10.03
N LYS A 73 -4.67 -16.84 10.35
CA LYS A 73 -6.09 -16.58 10.12
C LYS A 73 -6.53 -15.32 10.87
N ASP A 74 -7.39 -14.53 10.25
CA ASP A 74 -7.94 -13.28 10.80
C ASP A 74 -6.84 -12.23 11.11
N SER A 75 -5.71 -12.30 10.39
CA SER A 75 -4.65 -11.30 10.45
C SER A 75 -4.56 -10.40 9.23
N LYS A 76 -4.11 -9.17 9.47
CA LYS A 76 -3.72 -8.20 8.45
C LYS A 76 -2.37 -7.60 8.80
N PHE A 77 -1.65 -7.11 7.81
CA PHE A 77 -0.49 -6.28 8.04
C PHE A 77 -0.90 -4.90 8.56
N LEU A 78 -0.15 -4.40 9.54
CA LEU A 78 -0.10 -3.01 9.93
C LEU A 78 1.16 -2.40 9.32
N PHE A 79 1.00 -1.70 8.20
CA PHE A 79 2.12 -1.10 7.52
C PHE A 79 2.65 0.08 8.34
N ILE A 80 3.96 0.11 8.58
CA ILE A 80 4.59 1.17 9.35
C ILE A 80 4.84 2.38 8.44
N ASN A 81 4.28 3.53 8.82
CA ASN A 81 4.60 4.82 8.21
C ASN A 81 5.79 5.47 8.92
N ASN A 82 6.99 5.16 8.45
CA ASN A 82 8.22 5.76 8.99
C ASN A 82 8.33 7.27 8.73
N ASN A 83 7.66 7.79 7.70
CA ASN A 83 7.69 9.21 7.35
C ASN A 83 6.84 10.04 8.32
N ARG A 84 5.76 9.45 8.87
CA ARG A 84 4.85 10.10 9.81
C ARG A 84 4.45 9.16 10.96
N PRO A 85 5.34 8.85 11.91
CA PRO A 85 5.09 7.86 12.96
C PRO A 85 3.90 8.19 13.86
N LYS A 86 3.62 9.49 14.07
CA LYS A 86 2.48 9.96 14.89
C LYS A 86 1.11 9.69 14.24
N SER A 87 1.10 9.56 12.91
CA SER A 87 -0.10 9.33 12.10
C SER A 87 -0.25 7.87 11.70
N ASN A 88 0.53 6.95 12.28
CA ASN A 88 0.30 5.52 12.07
C ASN A 88 -1.12 5.15 12.45
N PHE A 89 -1.71 4.25 11.67
CA PHE A 89 -2.99 3.64 12.01
C PHE A 89 -2.87 2.95 13.37
N LYS A 90 -3.84 3.23 14.24
CA LYS A 90 -3.96 2.60 15.55
C LYS A 90 -5.20 1.70 15.52
N PRO A 91 -5.01 0.38 15.31
CA PRO A 91 -6.11 -0.56 15.37
C PRO A 91 -6.87 -0.47 16.68
N ASN A 92 -8.19 -0.65 16.62
CA ASN A 92 -8.99 -0.80 17.81
C ASN A 92 -8.49 -2.04 18.60
N PRO A 93 -8.13 -1.91 19.90
CA PRO A 93 -7.66 -3.03 20.70
C PRO A 93 -8.70 -4.15 20.85
N ASN A 94 -9.99 -3.86 20.63
CA ASN A 94 -11.07 -4.82 20.65
C ASN A 94 -11.41 -5.40 19.26
N SER A 95 -10.60 -5.11 18.24
CA SER A 95 -10.77 -5.68 16.90
C SER A 95 -10.60 -7.20 16.95
N ARG A 96 -11.42 -7.92 16.18
CA ARG A 96 -11.21 -9.35 15.93
C ARG A 96 -10.03 -9.63 15.00
N ILE A 97 -9.56 -8.61 14.29
CA ILE A 97 -8.44 -8.71 13.36
C ILE A 97 -7.14 -8.54 14.14
N ASN A 98 -6.24 -9.50 14.03
CA ASN A 98 -4.90 -9.41 14.58
C ASN A 98 -3.95 -8.69 13.62
N TYR A 99 -3.46 -7.53 14.00
CA TYR A 99 -2.58 -6.70 13.18
C TYR A 99 -1.10 -7.01 13.44
N ILE A 100 -0.38 -7.36 12.38
CA ILE A 100 1.06 -7.68 12.44
C ILE A 100 1.84 -6.56 11.77
N SER A 101 2.68 -5.87 12.53
CA SER A 101 3.48 -4.76 12.01
C SER A 101 4.45 -5.22 10.93
N ILE A 102 4.53 -4.47 9.82
CA ILE A 102 5.47 -4.73 8.74
C ILE A 102 6.12 -3.44 8.23
N ASN A 103 7.42 -3.50 7.96
CA ASN A 103 8.15 -2.48 7.22
C ASN A 103 8.44 -3.00 5.81
N SER A 104 7.44 -2.93 4.95
CA SER A 104 7.48 -3.56 3.63
C SER A 104 8.25 -2.73 2.61
N LYS A 105 9.06 -3.41 1.79
CA LYS A 105 9.71 -2.91 0.58
C LYS A 105 8.75 -2.95 -0.62
N LEU A 106 7.77 -3.86 -0.60
CA LEU A 106 6.78 -4.04 -1.66
C LEU A 106 5.71 -2.96 -1.63
N VAL A 107 5.20 -2.60 -0.45
CA VAL A 107 4.13 -1.60 -0.30
C VAL A 107 4.43 -0.71 0.89
N LYS A 108 4.56 0.61 0.68
CA LYS A 108 4.90 1.56 1.74
C LYS A 108 4.22 2.92 1.60
N TYR A 109 4.04 3.60 2.72
CA TYR A 109 3.56 4.98 2.73
C TYR A 109 4.52 5.93 2.02
N VAL A 110 3.96 6.96 1.37
CA VAL A 110 4.71 8.11 0.86
C VAL A 110 4.35 9.34 1.70
N CYS A 111 3.21 9.98 1.44
CA CYS A 111 2.71 11.13 2.20
C CYS A 111 1.23 11.42 1.91
N PRO A 112 0.52 12.20 2.74
CA PRO A 112 -0.74 12.80 2.32
C PRO A 112 -0.49 13.88 1.26
N VAL A 113 -1.44 14.03 0.33
CA VAL A 113 -1.48 15.10 -0.66
C VAL A 113 -2.91 15.64 -0.68
N LEU A 114 -3.09 16.88 -0.22
CA LEU A 114 -4.42 17.46 -0.01
C LEU A 114 -5.32 16.47 0.76
N ASN A 115 -6.46 16.09 0.19
CA ASN A 115 -7.45 15.20 0.79
C ASN A 115 -7.32 13.72 0.42
N TYR A 116 -6.17 13.29 -0.11
CA TYR A 116 -5.88 11.89 -0.37
C TYR A 116 -4.51 11.49 0.18
N TYR A 117 -4.25 10.18 0.24
CA TYR A 117 -2.96 9.65 0.69
C TYR A 117 -2.24 8.94 -0.42
N THR A 118 -0.92 9.09 -0.48
CA THR A 118 -0.07 8.42 -1.46
C THR A 118 0.71 7.28 -0.84
N ILE A 119 0.77 6.17 -1.55
CA ILE A 119 1.61 5.02 -1.24
C ILE A 119 2.50 4.70 -2.45
N LYS A 120 3.54 3.89 -2.21
CA LYS A 120 4.42 3.34 -3.23
C LYS A 120 4.29 1.83 -3.20
N ALA A 121 4.01 1.22 -4.34
CA ALA A 121 3.90 -0.23 -4.47
C ALA A 121 4.78 -0.76 -5.60
N TYR A 122 5.37 -1.94 -5.44
CA TYR A 122 6.14 -2.63 -6.48
C TYR A 122 5.23 -3.58 -7.27
N LEU A 123 4.92 -3.21 -8.50
CA LEU A 123 3.91 -3.87 -9.33
C LEU A 123 4.53 -4.38 -10.63
N SER A 124 4.06 -5.54 -11.11
CA SER A 124 4.24 -5.95 -12.50
C SER A 124 3.18 -5.29 -13.39
N ASP A 125 3.52 -4.97 -14.64
CA ASP A 125 2.57 -4.36 -15.59
C ASP A 125 1.24 -5.12 -15.71
N THR A 126 1.27 -6.44 -15.48
CA THR A 126 0.09 -7.30 -15.55
C THR A 126 -0.92 -7.07 -14.43
N ILE A 127 -0.50 -6.55 -13.27
CA ILE A 127 -1.38 -6.32 -12.12
C ILE A 127 -1.74 -4.84 -11.91
N VAL A 128 -1.08 -3.91 -12.61
CA VAL A 128 -1.38 -2.46 -12.52
C VAL A 128 -2.86 -2.20 -12.75
N LYS A 129 -3.43 -2.78 -13.82
CA LYS A 129 -4.86 -2.64 -14.15
C LYS A 129 -5.79 -3.18 -13.06
N GLN A 130 -5.37 -4.22 -12.33
CA GLN A 130 -6.16 -4.76 -11.21
C GLN A 130 -6.16 -3.78 -10.04
N VAL A 131 -5.01 -3.16 -9.77
CA VAL A 131 -4.87 -2.15 -8.70
C VAL A 131 -5.66 -0.88 -9.05
N GLU A 132 -5.62 -0.42 -10.30
CA GLU A 132 -6.39 0.75 -10.77
C GLU A 132 -7.91 0.58 -10.60
N GLN A 133 -8.40 -0.65 -10.67
CA GLN A 133 -9.83 -0.97 -10.52
C GLN A 133 -10.29 -1.04 -9.07
N LEU A 134 -9.38 -0.98 -8.10
CA LEU A 134 -9.75 -1.02 -6.69
C LEU A 134 -10.53 0.25 -6.30
N PRO A 135 -11.54 0.13 -5.42
CA PRO A 135 -12.23 1.30 -4.90
C PRO A 135 -11.26 2.21 -4.16
N ASN A 136 -11.54 3.51 -4.18
CA ASN A 136 -10.72 4.56 -3.56
C ASN A 136 -9.38 4.84 -4.24
N ILE A 137 -9.01 4.11 -5.29
CA ILE A 137 -7.84 4.44 -6.09
C ILE A 137 -8.20 5.57 -7.05
N ILE A 138 -7.46 6.67 -6.99
CA ILE A 138 -7.67 7.83 -7.88
C ILE A 138 -6.62 7.89 -9.00
N TYR A 139 -5.45 7.28 -8.81
CA TYR A 139 -4.44 7.08 -9.85
C TYR A 139 -3.45 5.98 -9.42
N CYS A 140 -2.77 5.39 -10.41
CA CYS A 140 -1.66 4.45 -10.25
C CYS A 140 -0.62 4.75 -11.34
N GLU A 141 0.44 5.46 -11.01
CA GLU A 141 1.41 5.94 -12.00
C GLU A 141 2.80 5.38 -11.74
N GLU A 142 3.51 4.97 -12.79
CA GLU A 142 4.89 4.51 -12.63
C GLU A 142 5.75 5.61 -12.00
N SER A 143 6.41 5.27 -10.90
CA SER A 143 7.38 6.13 -10.23
C SER A 143 8.57 6.31 -11.17
N LYS A 144 8.60 7.45 -11.86
CA LYS A 144 9.77 7.88 -12.61
C LYS A 144 10.91 8.04 -11.61
N SER A 145 11.84 7.09 -11.59
CA SER A 145 13.15 7.37 -11.03
C SER A 145 13.85 8.27 -12.04
N GLU A 146 14.02 9.55 -11.71
CA GLU A 146 15.17 10.26 -12.24
C GLU A 146 16.38 9.47 -11.75
N LYS A 147 17.19 8.97 -12.70
CA LYS A 147 18.56 8.59 -12.39
C LYS A 147 19.19 9.82 -11.73
N LEU A 148 19.36 9.77 -10.41
CA LEU A 148 20.27 10.69 -9.74
C LEU A 148 21.65 10.40 -10.35
N TYR A 149 22.08 11.33 -11.20
CA TYR A 149 23.39 11.36 -11.85
C TYR A 149 24.52 11.41 -10.83
#